data_AF-A0A2A7UPV2-F1
#
_entry.id   AF-A0A2A7UPV2-F1
#
_cell.length_a   1.000
_cell.length_b   1.000
_cell.length_c   1.000
_cell.angle_alpha   90.00
_cell.angle_beta   90.00
_cell.angle_gamma   90.00
#
_symmetry.space_group_name_H-M   'P 1'
#
loop_
_entity.id
_entity.type
_entity.pdbx_description
1 polymer ?
#
loop_
_entity_poly.entity_id
_entity_poly.type
_entity_poly.pdbx_seq_one_letter_code
_entity_poly.pdbx_strand_id
1 'polypeptide(L)'
;MPCVPVWGVAGRGRSSCIECELFSNTTCPPPGCGLSSVTASPSPPADPVRTLYVEHHSWLQTWLRGKLGNTFEAADIAHDTFVNVISSGMAARIEQPRPFLATVAKRLVIGHYRRRVLERAYLDALALLPEDLAPSPEERVIAIESLQAVDQVLDALAPKAREAFLLAHLEGLSYAAIAERLGVSMTSVKRYLMQAHRQCFLLALA
;
A
#
# COMPACT_ATOMS: atom_id res chain seq x y z
N MET A 1 -25.82 41.91 -9.59
CA MET A 1 -26.83 41.79 -8.51
C MET A 1 -27.40 40.38 -8.58
N PRO A 2 -27.48 39.59 -7.49
CA PRO A 2 -27.05 39.81 -6.10
C PRO A 2 -26.09 38.66 -5.64
N CYS A 3 -25.54 38.53 -4.44
CA CYS A 3 -25.47 39.31 -3.21
C CYS A 3 -24.29 38.73 -2.41
N VAL A 4 -23.47 39.62 -1.85
CA VAL A 4 -22.62 39.32 -0.69
C VAL A 4 -23.51 39.24 0.56
N PRO A 5 -23.15 38.43 1.58
CA PRO A 5 -22.98 38.98 2.94
C PRO A 5 -21.69 38.41 3.58
N VAL A 6 -20.68 39.18 3.99
CA VAL A 6 -20.60 40.08 5.17
C VAL A 6 -21.29 39.50 6.40
N TRP A 7 -20.48 38.86 7.25
CA TRP A 7 -20.68 38.70 8.70
C TRP A 7 -19.33 39.09 9.30
N GLY A 8 -19.14 40.13 10.12
CA GLY A 8 -20.05 40.74 11.07
C GLY A 8 -19.52 40.49 12.48
N VAL A 9 -18.64 41.38 12.95
CA VAL A 9 -18.01 41.41 14.27
C VAL A 9 -19.04 41.53 15.41
N ALA A 10 -18.86 40.78 16.51
CA ALA A 10 -18.90 41.24 17.91
C ALA A 10 -19.15 40.08 18.88
N GLY A 11 -18.48 40.08 20.04
CA GLY A 11 -18.94 39.28 21.19
C GLY A 11 -17.89 38.92 22.22
N ARG A 12 -17.61 39.86 23.14
CA ARG A 12 -16.93 39.59 24.42
C ARG A 12 -17.80 38.70 25.32
N GLY A 13 -17.19 37.73 25.99
CA GLY A 13 -17.75 37.01 27.14
C GLY A 13 -16.73 35.96 27.61
N ARG A 14 -15.80 36.30 28.50
CA ARG A 14 -15.89 36.08 29.95
C ARG A 14 -16.74 34.84 30.33
N SER A 15 -16.04 33.74 30.54
CA SER A 15 -16.44 32.63 31.40
C SER A 15 -15.19 32.31 32.22
N SER A 16 -14.95 33.01 33.33
CA SER A 16 -15.45 32.63 34.66
C SER A 16 -15.04 31.21 35.01
N CYS A 17 -13.77 31.04 35.43
CA CYS A 17 -13.40 29.94 36.31
C CYS A 17 -14.11 30.19 37.64
N ILE A 18 -15.17 29.43 37.88
CA ILE A 18 -15.73 29.16 39.19
C ILE A 18 -14.97 27.93 39.72
N GLU A 19 -14.76 27.87 41.04
CA GLU A 19 -13.92 26.94 41.83
C GLU A 19 -12.50 27.48 42.07
N CYS A 20 -11.97 27.64 43.28
CA CYS A 20 -12.37 27.18 44.61
C CYS A 20 -11.84 28.18 45.64
N GLU A 21 -12.72 28.73 46.45
CA GLU A 21 -12.34 29.30 47.74
C GLU A 21 -12.28 28.16 48.78
N LEU A 22 -11.38 28.32 49.77
CA LEU A 22 -11.33 27.62 51.05
C LEU A 22 -10.54 26.31 51.10
N PHE A 23 -9.23 26.42 51.32
CA PHE A 23 -8.64 25.83 52.53
C PHE A 23 -7.44 26.67 52.99
N SER A 24 -7.49 27.07 54.25
CA SER A 24 -6.53 27.92 54.94
C SER A 24 -5.22 27.19 55.25
N ASN A 25 -4.16 28.00 55.35
CA ASN A 25 -2.90 27.76 56.09
C ASN A 25 -1.93 26.71 55.54
N THR A 26 -0.91 27.17 54.80
CA THR A 26 0.49 26.89 55.19
C THR A 26 1.49 27.89 54.58
N THR A 27 2.26 28.47 55.49
CA THR A 27 3.49 29.27 55.44
C THR A 27 4.32 29.28 54.15
N CYS A 28 4.65 30.50 53.69
CA CYS A 28 5.68 30.79 52.68
C CYS A 28 7.10 30.39 53.15
N PRO A 29 7.94 29.72 52.33
CA PRO A 29 9.38 29.63 52.53
C PRO A 29 10.16 30.79 51.85
N PRO A 30 11.41 31.06 52.25
CA PRO A 30 12.19 32.29 51.93
C PRO A 30 12.68 32.40 50.47
N PRO A 31 13.12 33.59 50.02
CA PRO A 31 13.48 33.84 48.62
C PRO A 31 14.90 33.31 48.34
N GLY A 32 15.02 32.31 47.48
CA GLY A 32 16.35 31.80 47.13
C GLY A 32 16.38 30.48 46.39
N CYS A 33 15.54 30.28 45.38
CA CYS A 33 15.78 29.24 44.38
C CYS A 33 15.48 29.83 43.01
N GLY A 34 16.52 29.92 42.16
CA GLY A 34 16.38 30.24 40.76
C GLY A 34 15.43 29.24 40.12
N LEU A 35 14.23 29.71 39.79
CA LEU A 35 13.36 29.04 38.84
C LEU A 35 14.09 29.08 37.50
N SER A 36 14.81 28.00 37.20
CA SER A 36 15.04 27.61 35.81
C SER A 36 13.67 27.58 35.16
N SER A 37 13.42 28.59 34.33
CA SER A 37 12.36 28.57 33.35
C SER A 37 12.50 27.27 32.58
N VAL A 38 11.65 26.28 32.90
CA VAL A 38 11.28 25.25 31.95
C VAL A 38 10.55 26.01 30.85
N THR A 39 11.32 26.51 29.90
CA THR A 39 10.81 26.91 28.61
C THR A 39 10.11 25.68 28.08
N ALA A 40 8.78 25.76 27.96
CA ALA A 40 8.04 24.82 27.15
C ALA A 40 8.70 24.84 25.77
N SER A 41 9.49 23.80 25.47
CA SER A 41 10.05 23.63 24.14
C SER A 41 8.89 23.66 23.15
N PRO A 42 8.99 24.43 22.05
CA PRO A 42 7.97 24.38 21.02
C PRO A 42 7.84 22.93 20.58
N SER A 43 6.64 22.36 20.73
CA SER A 43 6.33 21.03 20.20
C SER A 43 6.79 20.98 18.75
N PRO A 44 7.52 19.93 18.31
CA PRO A 44 7.96 19.84 16.93
C PRO A 44 6.74 19.98 16.00
N PRO A 45 6.91 20.60 14.82
CA PRO A 45 5.81 20.69 13.84
C PRO A 45 5.20 19.30 13.68
N ALA A 46 3.87 19.23 13.75
CA ALA A 46 3.14 17.96 13.74
C ALA A 46 3.62 17.08 12.59
N ASP A 47 4.26 15.96 12.94
CA ASP A 47 4.73 15.00 11.94
C ASP A 47 3.50 14.42 11.24
N PRO A 48 3.26 14.76 9.96
CA PRO A 48 2.06 14.33 9.25
C PRO A 48 1.98 12.81 9.14
N VAL A 49 3.12 12.11 9.12
CA VAL A 49 3.17 10.64 9.13
C VAL A 49 2.67 10.10 10.45
N ARG A 50 3.18 10.65 11.57
CA ARG A 50 2.77 10.23 12.91
C ARG A 50 1.27 10.42 13.11
N THR A 51 0.74 11.59 12.75
CA THR A 51 -0.70 11.89 12.87
C THR A 51 -1.53 10.90 12.05
N LEU A 52 -1.19 10.71 10.78
CA LEU A 52 -1.87 9.77 9.88
C LEU A 52 -1.86 8.33 10.45
N TYR A 53 -0.73 7.88 10.98
CA TYR A 53 -0.57 6.54 11.55
C TYR A 53 -1.43 6.35 12.80
N VAL A 54 -1.28 7.24 13.79
CA VAL A 54 -2.01 7.13 15.07
C VAL A 54 -3.52 7.19 14.86
N GLU A 55 -4.00 8.04 13.96
CA GLU A 55 -5.44 8.25 13.75
C GLU A 55 -6.10 7.16 12.88
N HIS A 56 -5.35 6.45 12.04
CA HIS A 56 -5.95 5.57 11.03
C HIS A 56 -5.46 4.11 11.03
N HIS A 57 -4.40 3.79 11.77
CA HIS A 57 -3.87 2.42 11.81
C HIS A 57 -4.91 1.40 12.32
N SER A 58 -5.56 1.69 13.45
CA SER A 58 -6.56 0.79 14.07
C SER A 58 -7.79 0.55 13.17
N TRP A 59 -8.24 1.60 12.49
CA TRP A 59 -9.32 1.52 11.50
C TRP A 59 -8.90 0.64 10.32
N LEU A 60 -7.71 0.87 9.75
CA LEU A 60 -7.22 0.13 8.60
C LEU A 60 -7.03 -1.36 8.93
N GLN A 61 -6.44 -1.67 10.08
CA GLN A 61 -6.24 -3.04 10.55
C GLN A 61 -7.58 -3.76 10.74
N THR A 62 -8.60 -3.08 11.27
CA THR A 62 -9.95 -3.66 11.45
C THR A 62 -10.62 -3.92 10.10
N TRP A 63 -10.50 -2.98 9.16
CA TRP A 63 -11.01 -3.14 7.80
C TRP A 63 -10.31 -4.29 7.05
N LEU A 64 -8.99 -4.43 7.21
CA LEU A 64 -8.21 -5.52 6.60
C LEU A 64 -8.52 -6.89 7.21
N ARG A 65 -8.72 -6.98 8.53
CA ARG A 65 -9.16 -8.22 9.19
C ARG A 65 -10.45 -8.76 8.60
N GLY A 66 -11.43 -7.88 8.35
CA GLY A 66 -12.69 -8.26 7.71
C GLY A 66 -12.54 -8.73 6.25
N LYS A 67 -11.46 -8.32 5.55
CA LYS A 67 -11.19 -8.74 4.17
C LYS A 67 -10.38 -10.02 4.06
N LEU A 68 -9.36 -10.18 4.90
CA LEU A 68 -8.39 -11.28 4.81
C LEU A 68 -8.79 -12.47 5.68
N GLY A 69 -9.58 -12.26 6.74
CA GLY A 69 -9.93 -13.32 7.70
C GLY A 69 -8.77 -13.78 8.59
N ASN A 70 -7.57 -13.22 8.43
CA ASN A 70 -6.37 -13.52 9.20
C ASN A 70 -5.79 -12.24 9.82
N THR A 71 -5.55 -12.26 11.13
CA THR A 71 -5.05 -11.09 11.89
C THR A 71 -3.59 -10.77 11.56
N PHE A 72 -2.75 -11.78 11.32
CA PHE A 72 -1.34 -11.58 10.99
C PHE A 72 -1.19 -10.98 9.59
N GLU A 73 -1.86 -11.57 8.59
CA GLU A 73 -1.86 -11.02 7.22
C GLU A 73 -2.43 -9.60 7.17
N ALA A 74 -3.44 -9.30 7.99
CA ALA A 74 -3.98 -7.95 8.09
C ALA A 74 -2.99 -6.94 8.71
N ALA A 75 -2.15 -7.39 9.66
CA ALA A 75 -1.13 -6.54 10.27
C ALA A 75 0.00 -6.26 9.26
N ASP A 76 0.44 -7.27 8.51
CA ASP A 76 1.49 -7.13 7.49
C ASP A 76 1.06 -6.16 6.38
N ILE A 77 -0.14 -6.34 5.83
CA ILE A 77 -0.65 -5.44 4.79
C ILE A 77 -0.90 -4.03 5.32
N ALA A 78 -1.33 -3.88 6.58
CA ALA A 78 -1.45 -2.57 7.21
C ALA A 78 -0.07 -1.89 7.29
N HIS A 79 0.95 -2.63 7.72
CA HIS A 79 2.33 -2.15 7.78
C HIS A 79 2.82 -1.69 6.41
N ASP A 80 2.71 -2.55 5.39
CA ASP A 80 3.13 -2.26 4.01
C ASP A 80 2.40 -1.04 3.44
N THR A 81 1.11 -0.88 3.78
CA THR A 81 0.34 0.31 3.37
C THR A 81 1.00 1.58 3.91
N PHE A 82 1.34 1.63 5.20
CA PHE A 82 1.99 2.80 5.79
C PHE A 82 3.42 3.00 5.27
N VAL A 83 4.20 1.92 5.09
CA VAL A 83 5.53 2.01 4.47
C VAL A 83 5.43 2.64 3.08
N ASN A 84 4.47 2.22 2.25
CA ASN A 84 4.25 2.82 0.93
C ASN A 84 3.91 4.33 1.02
N VAL A 85 3.07 4.73 1.96
CA VAL A 85 2.70 6.15 2.14
C VAL A 85 3.88 6.99 2.62
N ILE A 86 4.71 6.44 3.52
CA ILE A 86 5.91 7.10 4.03
C ILE A 86 6.96 7.25 2.93
N SER A 87 7.29 6.15 2.25
CA SER A 87 8.30 6.12 1.19
C SER A 87 7.93 6.99 -0.02
N SER A 88 6.63 7.18 -0.29
CA SER A 88 6.16 8.07 -1.36
C SER A 88 6.14 9.56 -0.97
N GLY A 89 6.38 9.90 0.30
CA GLY A 89 6.32 11.27 0.81
C GLY A 89 4.92 11.92 0.70
N MET A 90 3.87 11.11 0.50
CA MET A 90 2.53 11.62 0.25
C MET A 90 1.76 11.98 1.53
N ALA A 91 2.24 11.57 2.71
CA ALA A 91 1.51 11.70 3.98
C ALA A 91 0.92 13.10 4.22
N ALA A 92 1.67 14.16 3.94
CA ALA A 92 1.24 15.56 4.12
C ALA A 92 0.22 16.06 3.08
N ARG A 93 0.04 15.35 1.96
CA ARG A 93 -0.79 15.75 0.81
C ARG A 93 -2.12 15.02 0.75
N ILE A 94 -2.40 14.12 1.70
CA ILE A 94 -3.61 13.30 1.69
C ILE A 94 -4.77 14.10 2.29
N GLU A 95 -5.68 14.57 1.44
CA GLU A 95 -6.90 15.27 1.88
C GLU A 95 -7.94 14.31 2.51
N GLN A 96 -8.01 13.08 2.00
CA GLN A 96 -8.96 12.05 2.47
C GLN A 96 -8.21 10.77 2.87
N PRO A 97 -7.76 10.66 4.12
CA PRO A 97 -6.92 9.54 4.58
C PRO A 97 -7.52 8.16 4.38
N ARG A 98 -8.76 7.94 4.81
CA ARG A 98 -9.38 6.60 4.79
C ARG A 98 -9.58 6.06 3.37
N PRO A 99 -10.22 6.78 2.42
CA PRO A 99 -10.35 6.30 1.04
C PRO A 99 -9.00 6.06 0.35
N PHE A 100 -8.03 6.93 0.60
CA PHE A 100 -6.68 6.79 0.05
C PHE A 100 -5.99 5.51 0.58
N LEU A 101 -5.94 5.33 1.90
CA LEU A 101 -5.37 4.14 2.54
C LEU A 101 -6.08 2.87 2.10
N ALA A 102 -7.41 2.87 2.00
CA ALA A 102 -8.16 1.72 1.48
C ALA A 102 -7.80 1.39 0.02
N THR A 103 -7.50 2.40 -0.81
CA THR A 103 -7.10 2.18 -2.20
C THR A 103 -5.74 1.51 -2.30
N VAL A 104 -4.76 2.01 -1.52
CA VAL A 104 -3.41 1.41 -1.46
C VAL A 104 -3.50 -0.01 -0.89
N ALA A 105 -4.16 -0.18 0.25
CA ALA A 105 -4.32 -1.47 0.90
C ALA A 105 -5.07 -2.48 0.02
N LYS A 106 -6.10 -2.06 -0.74
CA LYS A 106 -6.80 -2.95 -1.68
C LYS A 106 -5.86 -3.48 -2.77
N ARG A 107 -4.95 -2.66 -3.29
CA ARG A 107 -3.95 -3.11 -4.26
C ARG A 107 -2.99 -4.13 -3.64
N LEU A 108 -2.52 -3.88 -2.42
CA LEU A 108 -1.66 -4.80 -1.68
C LEU A 108 -2.36 -6.14 -1.39
N VAL A 109 -3.64 -6.11 -0.99
CA VAL A 109 -4.47 -7.31 -0.80
C VAL A 109 -4.57 -8.13 -2.10
N ILE A 110 -4.80 -7.48 -3.24
CA ILE A 110 -4.85 -8.18 -4.54
C ILE A 110 -3.51 -8.83 -4.85
N GLY A 111 -2.40 -8.12 -4.66
CA GLY A 111 -1.04 -8.65 -4.83
C GLY A 111 -0.78 -9.87 -3.93
N HIS A 112 -1.15 -9.77 -2.67
CA HIS A 112 -1.03 -10.85 -1.68
C HIS A 112 -1.82 -12.10 -2.09
N TYR A 113 -3.08 -11.95 -2.51
CA TYR A 113 -3.87 -13.09 -2.98
C TYR A 113 -3.26 -13.73 -4.23
N ARG A 114 -2.77 -12.92 -5.18
CA ARG A 114 -2.09 -13.43 -6.39
C ARG A 114 -0.84 -14.23 -6.03
N ARG A 115 -0.01 -13.71 -5.11
CA ARG A 115 1.16 -14.40 -4.58
C ARG A 115 0.79 -15.74 -3.97
N ARG A 116 -0.22 -15.79 -3.10
CA ARG A 116 -0.66 -17.04 -2.46
C ARG A 116 -1.16 -18.09 -3.45
N VAL A 117 -1.91 -17.68 -4.46
CA VAL A 117 -2.39 -18.59 -5.51
C VAL A 117 -1.22 -19.19 -6.28
N LEU A 118 -0.24 -18.36 -6.63
CA LEU A 118 0.97 -18.82 -7.32
C LEU A 118 1.81 -19.76 -6.46
N GLU A 119 2.08 -19.39 -5.21
CA GLU A 119 2.81 -20.22 -4.25
C GLU A 119 2.14 -21.58 -4.07
N ARG A 120 0.80 -21.60 -3.96
CA ARG A 120 0.06 -22.85 -3.85
C ARG A 120 0.19 -23.70 -5.11
N ALA A 121 0.00 -23.12 -6.30
CA ALA A 121 0.15 -23.84 -7.56
C ALA A 121 1.58 -24.39 -7.75
N TYR A 122 2.58 -23.63 -7.33
CA TYR A 122 3.97 -24.05 -7.36
C TYR A 122 4.25 -25.21 -6.39
N LEU A 123 3.72 -25.16 -5.17
CA LEU A 123 3.81 -26.28 -4.22
C LEU A 123 3.09 -27.53 -4.72
N ASP A 124 1.92 -27.38 -5.34
CA ASP A 124 1.18 -28.49 -5.94
C ASP A 124 1.98 -29.12 -7.10
N ALA A 125 2.70 -28.32 -7.90
CA ALA A 125 3.60 -28.82 -8.95
C ALA A 125 4.83 -29.53 -8.36
N LEU A 126 5.42 -28.99 -7.29
CA LEU A 126 6.55 -29.63 -6.60
C LEU A 126 6.17 -30.96 -5.97
N ALA A 127 4.94 -31.12 -5.48
CA ALA A 127 4.46 -32.38 -4.91
C ALA A 127 4.43 -33.54 -5.92
N LEU A 128 4.49 -33.25 -7.23
CA LEU A 128 4.57 -34.25 -8.30
C LEU A 128 6.01 -34.59 -8.69
N LEU A 129 7.00 -33.85 -8.19
CA LEU A 129 8.40 -34.03 -8.51
C LEU A 129 9.08 -35.00 -7.51
N PRO A 130 10.00 -35.87 -7.96
CA PRO A 130 10.87 -36.61 -7.04
C PRO A 130 11.66 -35.66 -6.13
N GLU A 131 11.86 -36.03 -4.86
CA GLU A 131 12.55 -35.19 -3.87
C GLU A 131 13.97 -34.80 -4.31
N ASP A 132 14.67 -35.71 -5.00
CA ASP A 132 16.04 -35.48 -5.50
C ASP A 132 16.13 -34.37 -6.57
N LEU A 133 15.01 -34.04 -7.19
CA LEU A 133 14.89 -32.96 -8.19
C LEU A 133 14.26 -31.70 -7.61
N ALA A 134 13.87 -31.72 -6.33
CA ALA A 134 13.18 -30.60 -5.72
C ALA A 134 14.17 -29.43 -5.51
N PRO A 135 13.85 -28.22 -5.99
CA PRO A 135 14.70 -27.05 -5.79
C PRO A 135 14.80 -26.73 -4.29
N SER A 136 15.92 -26.11 -3.91
CA SER A 136 16.15 -25.60 -2.57
C SER A 136 15.12 -24.51 -2.19
N PRO A 137 14.84 -24.28 -0.90
CA PRO A 137 13.90 -23.23 -0.48
C PRO A 137 14.22 -21.84 -1.03
N GLU A 138 15.49 -21.50 -1.17
CA GLU A 138 15.96 -20.24 -1.75
C GLU A 138 15.59 -20.14 -3.24
N GLU A 139 15.89 -21.17 -4.03
CA GLU A 139 15.52 -21.21 -5.45
C GLU A 139 14.01 -21.14 -5.67
N ARG A 140 13.21 -21.71 -4.76
CA ARG A 140 11.75 -21.61 -4.81
C ARG A 140 11.28 -20.17 -4.66
N VAL A 141 11.84 -19.44 -3.69
CA VAL A 141 11.51 -18.02 -3.47
C VAL A 141 11.87 -17.20 -4.71
N ILE A 142 13.09 -17.37 -5.24
CA ILE A 142 13.54 -16.69 -6.47
C ILE A 142 12.60 -16.99 -7.64
N ALA A 143 12.19 -18.25 -7.82
CA ALA A 143 11.28 -18.64 -8.88
C ALA A 143 9.90 -17.97 -8.74
N ILE A 144 9.32 -17.97 -7.53
CA ILE A 144 8.03 -17.34 -7.25
C ILE A 144 8.09 -15.82 -7.49
N GLU A 145 9.14 -15.16 -7.01
CA GLU A 145 9.33 -13.72 -7.20
C GLU A 145 9.51 -13.37 -8.68
N SER A 146 10.31 -14.15 -9.41
CA SER A 146 10.50 -13.98 -10.85
C SER A 146 9.18 -14.13 -11.62
N LEU A 147 8.39 -15.15 -11.29
CA LEU A 147 7.08 -15.39 -11.90
C LEU A 147 6.09 -14.26 -11.59
N GLN A 148 6.07 -13.75 -10.35
CA GLN A 148 5.24 -12.60 -9.98
C GLN A 148 5.62 -11.33 -10.73
N ALA A 149 6.93 -11.08 -10.89
CA ALA A 149 7.42 -9.93 -11.61
C ALA A 149 7.01 -10.00 -13.09
N VAL A 150 7.12 -11.18 -13.71
CA VAL A 150 6.66 -11.41 -15.09
C VAL A 150 5.14 -11.21 -15.20
N ASP A 151 4.33 -11.78 -14.30
CA ASP A 151 2.86 -11.62 -14.34
C ASP A 151 2.44 -10.14 -14.22
N GLN A 152 3.07 -9.38 -13.33
CA GLN A 152 2.82 -7.94 -13.19
C GLN A 152 3.13 -7.16 -14.48
N VAL A 153 4.21 -7.51 -15.17
CA VAL A 153 4.60 -6.89 -16.43
C VAL A 153 3.63 -7.26 -17.56
N LEU A 154 3.19 -8.52 -17.60
CA LEU A 154 2.21 -8.99 -18.57
C LEU A 154 0.81 -8.38 -18.33
N ASP A 155 0.46 -8.05 -17.10
CA ASP A 155 -0.80 -7.37 -16.74
C ASP A 155 -0.88 -5.93 -17.28
N ALA A 156 0.25 -5.29 -17.58
CA ALA A 156 0.28 -3.99 -18.24
C ALA A 156 -0.01 -4.06 -19.75
N LEU A 157 -0.02 -5.26 -20.33
CA LEU A 157 -0.30 -5.47 -21.75
C LEU A 157 -1.81 -5.48 -22.03
N ALA A 158 -2.17 -5.17 -23.28
CA ALA A 158 -3.54 -5.39 -23.74
C ALA A 158 -3.91 -6.89 -23.64
N PRO A 159 -5.17 -7.25 -23.33
CA PRO A 159 -5.56 -8.65 -23.10
C PRO A 159 -5.16 -9.60 -24.24
N LYS A 160 -5.38 -9.21 -25.51
CA LYS A 160 -4.98 -10.01 -26.68
C LYS A 160 -3.46 -10.18 -26.81
N ALA A 161 -2.67 -9.21 -26.34
CA ALA A 161 -1.23 -9.31 -26.39
C ALA A 161 -0.68 -10.25 -25.32
N ARG A 162 -1.24 -10.18 -24.10
CA ARG A 162 -0.97 -11.16 -23.02
C ARG A 162 -1.34 -12.57 -23.47
N GLU A 163 -2.52 -12.75 -24.03
CA GLU A 163 -2.97 -14.06 -24.52
C GLU A 163 -2.08 -14.61 -25.63
N ALA A 164 -1.72 -13.79 -26.64
CA ALA A 164 -0.78 -14.19 -27.69
C ALA A 164 0.57 -14.65 -27.12
N PHE A 165 1.08 -13.95 -26.11
CA PHE A 165 2.34 -14.30 -25.45
C PHE A 165 2.28 -15.66 -24.76
N LEU A 166 1.21 -15.92 -24.01
CA LEU A 166 1.00 -17.18 -23.31
C LEU A 166 0.83 -18.35 -24.30
N LEU A 167 0.05 -18.16 -25.37
CA LEU A 167 -0.13 -19.18 -26.42
C LEU A 167 1.20 -19.54 -27.11
N ALA A 168 2.08 -18.56 -27.33
CA ALA A 168 3.37 -18.80 -27.95
C ALA A 168 4.35 -19.57 -27.02
N HIS A 169 4.40 -19.23 -25.72
CA HIS A 169 5.43 -19.76 -24.82
C HIS A 169 4.98 -20.96 -23.97
N LEU A 170 3.70 -21.02 -23.59
CA LEU A 170 3.17 -22.12 -22.77
C LEU A 170 2.57 -23.23 -23.62
N GLU A 171 1.84 -22.86 -24.69
CA GLU A 171 1.22 -23.84 -25.60
C GLU A 171 2.08 -24.14 -26.84
N GLY A 172 3.16 -23.37 -27.08
CA GLY A 172 4.07 -23.59 -28.21
C GLY A 172 3.45 -23.36 -29.59
N LEU A 173 2.35 -22.60 -29.68
CA LEU A 173 1.60 -22.39 -30.92
C LEU A 173 2.39 -21.54 -31.92
N SER A 174 2.25 -21.85 -33.21
CA SER A 174 2.80 -21.03 -34.29
C SER A 174 2.06 -19.70 -34.41
N TYR A 175 2.72 -18.68 -34.98
CA TYR A 175 2.10 -17.35 -35.12
C TYR A 175 0.84 -17.36 -36.00
N ALA A 176 0.76 -18.29 -36.94
CA ALA A 176 -0.43 -18.50 -37.77
C ALA A 176 -1.60 -19.06 -36.93
N ALA A 177 -1.34 -20.10 -36.14
CA ALA A 177 -2.36 -20.68 -35.26
C ALA A 177 -2.85 -19.69 -34.19
N ILE A 178 -1.95 -18.86 -33.65
CA ILE A 178 -2.32 -17.79 -32.72
C ILE A 178 -3.19 -16.73 -33.41
N ALA A 179 -2.85 -16.35 -34.64
CA ALA A 179 -3.61 -15.38 -35.42
C ALA A 179 -5.05 -15.85 -35.66
N GLU A 180 -5.21 -17.13 -36.04
CA GLU A 180 -6.52 -17.77 -36.19
C GLU A 180 -7.30 -17.81 -34.88
N ARG A 181 -6.67 -18.27 -33.79
CA ARG A 181 -7.33 -18.41 -32.48
C ARG A 181 -7.79 -17.08 -31.89
N LEU A 182 -7.02 -16.01 -32.08
CA LEU A 182 -7.33 -14.67 -31.56
C LEU A 182 -8.18 -13.81 -32.51
N GLY A 183 -8.44 -14.29 -33.73
CA GLY A 183 -9.15 -13.56 -34.78
C GLY A 183 -8.42 -12.28 -35.18
N VAL A 184 -7.10 -12.32 -35.34
CA VAL A 184 -6.26 -11.17 -35.73
C VAL A 184 -5.30 -11.54 -36.86
N SER A 185 -4.67 -10.55 -37.49
CA SER A 185 -3.63 -10.81 -38.49
C SER A 185 -2.34 -11.34 -37.84
N MET A 186 -1.56 -12.13 -38.59
CA MET A 186 -0.21 -12.55 -38.16
C MET A 186 0.71 -11.35 -37.82
N THR A 187 0.55 -10.23 -38.52
CA THR A 187 1.30 -8.99 -38.23
C THR A 187 0.95 -8.44 -36.85
N SER A 188 -0.33 -8.52 -36.44
CA SER A 188 -0.76 -8.13 -35.10
C SER A 188 -0.16 -9.04 -34.04
N VAL A 189 -0.11 -10.36 -34.27
CA VAL A 189 0.53 -11.32 -33.36
C VAL A 189 2.01 -10.99 -33.18
N LYS A 190 2.76 -10.77 -34.26
CA LYS A 190 4.17 -10.36 -34.18
C LYS A 190 4.36 -9.08 -33.36
N ARG A 191 3.48 -8.09 -33.54
CA ARG A 191 3.52 -6.84 -32.78
C ARG A 191 3.25 -7.08 -31.28
N TYR A 192 2.26 -7.90 -30.97
CA TYR A 192 1.93 -8.26 -29.59
C TYR A 192 3.10 -8.96 -28.88
N LEU A 193 3.72 -9.94 -29.55
CA LEU A 193 4.87 -10.66 -29.00
C LEU A 193 6.07 -9.75 -28.81
N MET A 194 6.37 -8.88 -29.79
CA MET A 194 7.44 -7.89 -29.64
C MET A 194 7.21 -6.96 -28.44
N GLN A 195 5.97 -6.49 -28.25
CA GLN A 195 5.62 -5.64 -27.12
C GLN A 195 5.80 -6.39 -25.78
N ALA A 196 5.34 -7.63 -25.69
CA ALA A 196 5.48 -8.45 -24.49
C ALA A 196 6.95 -8.75 -24.19
N HIS A 197 7.72 -9.21 -25.17
CA HIS A 197 9.16 -9.48 -25.03
C HIS A 197 9.93 -8.25 -24.59
N ARG A 198 9.64 -7.07 -25.16
CA ARG A 198 10.27 -5.82 -24.74
C ARG A 198 10.02 -5.54 -23.26
N GLN A 199 8.79 -5.71 -22.81
CA GLN A 199 8.43 -5.45 -21.41
C GLN A 199 9.13 -6.44 -20.46
N CYS A 200 9.15 -7.73 -20.79
CA CYS A 200 9.89 -8.73 -20.01
C CYS A 200 11.40 -8.48 -20.03
N PHE A 201 11.96 -8.02 -21.15
CA PHE A 201 13.38 -7.70 -21.25
C PHE A 201 13.76 -6.51 -20.38
N LEU A 202 12.91 -5.47 -20.33
CA LEU A 202 13.13 -4.32 -19.45
C LEU A 202 13.11 -4.72 -17.96
N LEU A 203 12.28 -5.69 -17.59
CA LEU A 203 12.25 -6.24 -16.23
C LEU A 203 13.57 -6.94 -15.88
N ALA A 204 14.14 -7.72 -16.80
CA ALA A 204 15.40 -8.44 -16.56
C ALA A 204 16.64 -7.53 -16.42
N LEU A 205 16.52 -6.24 -16.81
CA LEU A 205 17.59 -5.24 -16.70
C LEU A 205 17.40 -4.26 -15.54
N ALA A 206 16.27 -4.33 -14.84
CA ALA A 206 15.93 -3.46 -13.71
C ALA A 206 16.40 -4.06 -12.39
#